data_AF-A0A9P6QZ00-F1
#
_entry.id   AF-A0A9P6QZ00-F1
#
_cell.length_a   1.000
_cell.length_b   1.000
_cell.length_c   1.000
_cell.angle_alpha   90.00
_cell.angle_beta   90.00
_cell.angle_gamma   90.00
#
_symmetry.space_group_name_H-M   'P 1'
#
loop_
_entity.id
_entity.type
_entity.pdbx_description
1 polymer ?
#
loop_
_entity_poly.entity_id
_entity_poly.type
_entity_poly.pdbx_seq_one_letter_code
_entity_poly.pdbx_strand_id
1 'polypeptide(L)'
;FSFSGEVRQPFRSAIQALNDTKIPIVSGNLDGAGIRPTMLVSLTAPKEGAIDFTGPYHYLGGRFISKKMESKWGLSLPDFPGTDQCVKLNGHPNEGSGAAATGSATTSEAKKQDVGAKMDKHFMKNVVSQSLA
;
A
#
# COMPACT_ATOMS: atom_id res chain seq x y z
N PHE A 1 -2.91 -7.73 2.54
CA PHE A 1 -2.98 -8.56 1.33
C PHE A 1 -2.67 -10.05 1.52
N SER A 2 -2.31 -10.57 2.69
CA SER A 2 -2.05 -12.02 2.82
C SER A 2 -3.31 -12.86 3.04
N PHE A 3 -4.43 -12.25 3.42
CA PHE A 3 -5.69 -12.96 3.52
C PHE A 3 -6.14 -13.36 2.12
N SER A 4 -6.46 -14.64 1.97
CA SER A 4 -6.96 -15.20 0.71
C SER A 4 -8.15 -16.09 1.00
N GLY A 5 -9.11 -16.09 0.08
CA GLY A 5 -10.32 -16.89 0.20
C GLY A 5 -11.47 -16.11 0.83
N GLU A 6 -12.49 -16.86 1.21
CA GLU A 6 -13.77 -16.32 1.66
C GLU A 6 -13.72 -15.87 3.12
N VAL A 7 -14.28 -14.69 3.42
CA VAL A 7 -14.49 -14.21 4.78
C VAL A 7 -15.43 -15.15 5.52
N ARG A 8 -15.00 -15.71 6.65
CA ARG A 8 -15.78 -16.65 7.47
C ARG A 8 -16.40 -15.98 8.69
N GLN A 9 -17.36 -16.63 9.31
CA GLN A 9 -17.81 -16.23 10.65
C GLN A 9 -16.65 -16.35 11.64
N PRO A 10 -16.55 -15.45 12.65
CA PRO A 10 -17.51 -14.39 12.99
C PRO A 10 -17.32 -13.07 12.21
N PHE A 11 -16.32 -13.00 11.31
CA PHE A 11 -15.91 -11.75 10.68
C PHE A 11 -16.93 -11.19 9.68
N ARG A 12 -17.77 -12.05 9.08
CA ARG A 12 -18.88 -11.60 8.24
C ARG A 12 -19.83 -10.66 8.98
N SER A 13 -20.31 -11.10 10.14
CA SER A 13 -21.24 -10.30 10.95
C SER A 13 -20.57 -9.03 11.47
N ALA A 14 -19.28 -9.11 11.82
CA ALA A 14 -18.52 -7.92 12.22
C ALA A 14 -18.39 -6.90 11.08
N ILE A 15 -18.04 -7.35 9.86
CA ILE A 15 -17.94 -6.49 8.68
C ILE A 15 -19.28 -5.84 8.34
N GLN A 16 -20.39 -6.57 8.44
CA GLN A 16 -21.72 -6.00 8.23
C GLN A 16 -22.01 -4.88 9.24
N ALA A 17 -21.75 -5.11 10.53
CA ALA A 17 -21.92 -4.10 11.56
C ALA A 17 -21.03 -2.86 11.34
N LEU A 18 -19.80 -3.07 10.83
CA LEU A 18 -18.90 -1.97 10.45
C LEU A 18 -19.41 -1.20 9.23
N ASN A 19 -20.11 -1.84 8.29
CA ASN A 19 -20.70 -1.15 7.15
C ASN A 19 -21.94 -0.33 7.52
N ASP A 20 -22.70 -0.79 8.52
CA ASP A 20 -23.94 -0.13 8.96
C ASP A 20 -23.69 1.00 9.98
N THR A 21 -22.46 1.11 10.49
CA THR A 21 -22.10 2.15 11.47
C THR A 21 -21.97 3.53 10.84
N LYS A 22 -22.23 4.56 11.64
CA LYS A 22 -21.98 5.98 11.30
C LYS A 22 -20.67 6.50 11.89
N ILE A 23 -19.97 5.67 12.66
CA ILE A 23 -18.72 6.02 13.31
C ILE A 23 -17.59 5.92 12.29
N PRO A 24 -16.71 6.94 12.15
CA PRO A 24 -15.59 6.89 11.22
C PRO A 24 -14.68 5.68 11.48
N ILE A 25 -14.31 4.97 10.40
CA ILE A 25 -13.45 3.78 10.46
C ILE A 25 -12.07 4.13 9.92
N VAL A 26 -11.04 3.70 10.65
CA VAL A 26 -9.65 3.68 10.19
C VAL A 26 -9.29 2.25 9.82
N SER A 27 -8.81 2.02 8.59
CA SER A 27 -8.35 0.70 8.16
C SER A 27 -6.88 0.73 7.76
N GLY A 28 -6.17 -0.37 8.02
CA GLY A 28 -4.82 -0.59 7.49
C GLY A 28 -4.80 -1.25 6.11
N ASN A 29 -5.98 -1.57 5.56
CA ASN A 29 -6.11 -2.45 4.41
C ASN A 29 -7.49 -2.36 3.73
N LEU A 30 -7.56 -2.58 2.41
CA LEU A 30 -8.82 -2.54 1.64
C LEU A 30 -9.16 -3.83 0.90
N ASP A 31 -8.44 -4.92 1.17
CA ASP A 31 -8.60 -6.18 0.44
C ASP A 31 -10.02 -6.78 0.55
N GLY A 32 -10.89 -6.51 -0.42
CA GLY A 32 -12.10 -7.28 -0.77
C GLY A 32 -13.15 -7.49 0.32
N ALA A 33 -12.94 -6.99 1.54
CA ALA A 33 -13.80 -7.22 2.70
C ALA A 33 -15.08 -6.39 2.65
N GLY A 34 -15.22 -5.47 1.69
CA GLY A 34 -16.42 -4.67 1.50
C GLY A 34 -16.63 -3.56 2.53
N ILE A 35 -15.61 -3.25 3.35
CA ILE A 35 -15.65 -2.09 4.25
C ILE A 35 -15.29 -0.79 3.52
N ARG A 36 -15.96 0.31 3.90
CA ARG A 36 -15.71 1.65 3.36
C ARG A 36 -15.16 2.58 4.45
N PRO A 37 -13.86 2.54 4.73
CA PRO A 37 -13.30 3.33 5.82
C PRO A 37 -13.25 4.81 5.48
N THR A 38 -13.32 5.66 6.51
CA THR A 38 -13.10 7.11 6.38
C THR A 38 -11.61 7.43 6.22
N MET A 39 -10.73 6.58 6.78
CA MET A 39 -9.29 6.73 6.68
C MET A 39 -8.61 5.41 6.32
N LEU A 40 -7.66 5.47 5.39
CA LEU A 40 -6.75 4.37 5.05
C LEU A 40 -5.33 4.69 5.52
N VAL A 41 -4.71 3.76 6.25
CA VAL A 41 -3.29 3.83 6.62
C VAL A 41 -2.54 2.71 5.92
N SER A 42 -1.88 3.03 4.82
CA SER A 42 -0.99 2.09 4.13
C SER A 42 0.32 1.93 4.90
N LEU A 43 0.75 0.69 5.11
CA LEU A 43 2.04 0.39 5.75
C LEU A 43 3.08 0.03 4.71
N THR A 44 4.26 0.63 4.82
CA THR A 44 5.43 0.49 3.93
C THR A 44 5.24 1.11 2.55
N ALA A 45 4.18 0.71 1.85
CA ALA A 45 3.74 1.25 0.57
C ALA A 45 2.23 1.03 0.40
N PRO A 46 1.53 1.88 -0.36
CA PRO A 46 0.16 1.63 -0.77
C PRO A 46 0.03 0.33 -1.57
N LYS A 47 -1.06 -0.39 -1.36
CA LYS A 47 -1.34 -1.69 -2.00
C LYS A 47 -2.39 -1.56 -3.09
N GLU A 48 -2.57 -2.56 -3.95
CA GLU A 48 -3.57 -2.55 -5.03
C GLU A 48 -4.97 -2.14 -4.58
N GLY A 49 -5.44 -2.67 -3.43
CA GLY A 49 -6.73 -2.28 -2.87
C GLY A 49 -6.86 -0.80 -2.49
N ALA A 50 -5.76 -0.05 -2.40
CA ALA A 50 -5.77 1.39 -2.13
C ALA A 50 -6.17 2.22 -3.35
N ILE A 51 -6.07 1.70 -4.58
CA ILE A 51 -6.48 2.43 -5.80
C ILE A 51 -7.95 2.85 -5.71
N ASP A 52 -8.81 1.98 -5.18
CA ASP A 52 -10.25 2.23 -5.07
C ASP A 52 -10.64 2.99 -3.80
N PHE A 53 -9.65 3.48 -3.03
CA PHE A 53 -9.92 4.26 -1.83
C PHE A 53 -10.46 5.64 -2.21
N THR A 54 -11.62 5.97 -1.65
CA THR A 54 -12.33 7.24 -1.93
C THR A 54 -12.58 8.05 -0.66
N GLY A 55 -12.00 7.63 0.47
CA GLY A 55 -12.16 8.33 1.75
C GLY A 55 -11.29 9.59 1.84
N PRO A 56 -11.63 10.51 2.75
CA PRO A 56 -10.96 11.82 2.85
C PRO A 56 -9.52 11.78 3.39
N TYR A 57 -9.08 10.67 3.99
CA TYR A 57 -7.78 10.59 4.64
C TYR A 57 -7.01 9.34 4.24
N HIS A 58 -5.93 9.51 3.49
CA HIS A 58 -4.97 8.44 3.22
C HIS A 58 -3.62 8.82 3.81
N TYR A 59 -3.07 7.94 4.64
CA TYR A 59 -1.74 8.09 5.22
C TYR A 59 -0.86 6.92 4.84
N LEU A 60 0.42 7.19 4.64
CA LEU A 60 1.48 6.20 4.58
C LEU A 60 2.21 6.18 5.92
N GLY A 61 2.35 5.01 6.51
CA GLY A 61 3.18 4.77 7.69
C GLY A 61 4.25 3.70 7.41
N GLY A 62 5.09 3.43 8.41
CA GLY A 62 6.14 2.42 8.30
C GLY A 62 7.45 2.98 7.77
N ARG A 63 7.98 4.01 8.45
CA ARG A 63 9.23 4.69 8.12
C ARG A 63 10.46 3.88 8.54
N PHE A 64 10.67 2.73 7.92
CA PHE A 64 11.80 1.84 8.19
C PHE A 64 12.44 1.27 6.93
N ILE A 65 11.99 1.71 5.74
CA ILE A 65 12.57 1.31 4.46
C ILE A 65 13.82 2.14 4.18
N SER A 66 14.94 1.45 3.97
CA SER A 66 16.19 2.09 3.55
C SER A 66 16.13 2.50 2.08
N LYS A 67 16.90 3.53 1.70
CA LYS A 67 17.01 3.98 0.30
C LYS A 67 17.44 2.86 -0.66
N LYS A 68 18.28 1.93 -0.20
CA LYS A 68 18.66 0.75 -0.98
C LYS A 68 17.45 -0.14 -1.30
N MET A 69 16.57 -0.37 -0.33
CA MET A 69 15.36 -1.18 -0.51
C MET A 69 14.34 -0.45 -1.37
N GLU A 70 14.18 0.86 -1.15
CA GLU A 70 13.36 1.73 -1.99
C GLU A 70 13.76 1.62 -3.48
N SER A 71 15.04 1.81 -3.80
CA SER A 71 15.55 1.71 -5.17
C SER A 71 15.48 0.29 -5.74
N LYS A 72 15.82 -0.74 -4.95
CA LYS A 72 15.74 -2.16 -5.37
C LYS A 72 14.35 -2.53 -5.88
N TRP A 73 13.33 -1.88 -5.32
CA TRP A 73 11.94 -2.24 -5.47
C TRP A 73 11.12 -1.21 -6.23
N GLY A 74 11.76 -0.15 -6.75
CA GLY A 74 11.08 0.91 -7.48
C GLY A 74 10.01 1.61 -6.67
N LEU A 75 10.14 1.62 -5.34
CA LEU A 75 9.21 2.34 -4.48
C LEU A 75 9.50 3.83 -4.62
N SER A 76 8.48 4.64 -4.90
CA SER A 76 8.58 6.10 -4.86
C SER A 76 7.98 6.55 -3.54
N LEU A 77 8.76 6.48 -2.45
CA LEU A 77 8.27 6.81 -1.12
C LEU A 77 8.35 8.33 -0.87
N PRO A 78 7.30 8.98 -0.35
CA PRO A 78 7.32 10.37 0.04
C PRO A 78 8.24 10.59 1.24
N ASP A 79 8.74 11.81 1.36
CA ASP A 79 9.50 12.21 2.54
C ASP A 79 8.58 12.33 3.75
N PHE A 80 9.04 11.82 4.89
CA PHE A 80 8.37 11.95 6.18
C PHE A 80 8.85 13.24 6.86
N PRO A 81 7.95 14.17 7.21
CA PRO A 81 8.33 15.43 7.86
C PRO A 81 9.06 15.20 9.18
N GLY A 82 10.24 15.81 9.35
CA GLY A 82 11.00 15.76 10.60
C GLY A 82 11.17 14.33 11.14
N THR A 83 10.61 14.07 12.33
CA THR A 83 10.62 12.77 13.02
C THR A 83 9.32 11.98 12.89
N ASP A 84 8.36 12.47 12.08
CA ASP A 84 7.06 11.84 11.93
C ASP A 84 7.19 10.41 11.38
N GLN A 85 6.28 9.54 11.85
CA GLN A 85 6.22 8.13 11.47
C GLN A 85 5.13 7.84 10.42
N CYS A 86 4.39 8.88 10.02
CA CYS A 86 3.40 8.84 8.95
C CYS A 86 3.46 10.12 8.12
N VAL A 87 2.97 10.03 6.89
CA VAL A 87 2.79 11.18 5.99
C VAL A 87 1.44 11.03 5.28
N LYS A 88 0.72 12.14 5.12
CA LYS A 88 -0.54 12.15 4.38
C LYS A 88 -0.25 12.01 2.89
N LEU A 89 -0.95 11.09 2.23
CA LEU A 89 -0.94 10.96 0.78
C LEU A 89 -1.99 11.90 0.19
N ASN A 90 -1.57 12.73 -0.75
CA ASN A 90 -2.45 13.67 -1.43
C ASN A 90 -2.98 12.98 -2.69
N GLY A 91 -4.20 12.46 -2.62
CA GLY A 91 -4.91 11.87 -3.78
C GLY A 91 -5.37 12.93 -4.79
N HIS A 92 -4.46 13.75 -5.32
CA HIS A 92 -4.66 14.56 -6.53
C HIS A 92 -3.31 14.85 -7.21
N PRO A 93 -3.17 14.54 -8.53
CA PRO A 93 -1.99 14.96 -9.28
C PRO A 93 -2.09 16.47 -9.51
N ASN A 94 -1.31 17.27 -8.78
CA ASN A 94 -0.60 18.46 -9.27
C ASN A 94 0.02 19.25 -8.11
N GLU A 95 1.34 19.14 -7.96
CA GLU A 95 2.34 20.22 -8.08
C GLU A 95 3.58 19.94 -7.20
N GLY A 96 4.70 19.65 -7.88
CA GLY A 96 6.02 20.07 -7.44
C GLY A 96 6.82 19.19 -6.48
N SER A 97 7.45 18.12 -7.01
CA SER A 97 8.87 17.86 -6.75
C SER A 97 9.40 16.83 -7.73
N GLY A 98 10.15 17.29 -8.72
CA GLY A 98 10.72 16.43 -9.76
C GLY A 98 11.85 15.55 -9.27
N ALA A 99 11.99 14.39 -9.90
CA ALA A 99 13.28 13.80 -10.24
C ALA A 99 13.05 12.67 -11.26
N ALA A 100 13.64 12.84 -12.44
CA ALA A 100 13.66 11.88 -13.53
C ALA A 100 14.73 10.80 -13.32
N ALA A 101 14.49 9.59 -13.87
CA ALA A 101 15.51 8.69 -14.45
C ALA A 101 14.76 7.53 -15.14
N THR A 102 14.72 7.37 -16.47
CA THR A 102 15.74 6.94 -17.46
C THR A 102 16.53 5.69 -17.06
N GLY A 103 16.43 4.61 -17.87
CA GLY A 103 17.52 3.64 -18.04
C GLY A 103 17.15 2.15 -18.10
N SER A 104 17.28 1.58 -19.29
CA SER A 104 17.16 0.17 -19.72
C SER A 104 18.20 -0.80 -19.11
N ALA A 105 17.87 -2.10 -18.99
CA ALA A 105 18.52 -3.23 -19.73
C ALA A 105 18.42 -4.64 -19.04
N THR A 106 17.79 -5.57 -19.77
CA THR A 106 18.13 -7.00 -20.08
C THR A 106 18.71 -8.04 -19.08
N THR A 107 17.93 -9.13 -18.93
CA THR A 107 18.24 -10.56 -19.24
C THR A 107 18.87 -11.56 -18.23
N SER A 108 18.17 -12.72 -18.14
CA SER A 108 18.55 -14.13 -17.82
C SER A 108 19.05 -14.49 -16.40
N GLU A 109 18.27 -15.22 -15.59
CA GLU A 109 18.10 -16.69 -15.50
C GLU A 109 18.99 -17.33 -14.42
N ALA A 110 18.38 -17.88 -13.35
CA ALA A 110 18.68 -19.21 -12.81
C ALA A 110 17.78 -19.54 -11.60
N LYS A 111 17.21 -20.74 -11.66
CA LYS A 111 16.19 -21.31 -10.79
C LYS A 111 16.80 -21.79 -9.46
N LYS A 112 16.63 -21.02 -8.39
CA LYS A 112 16.50 -21.52 -7.02
C LYS A 112 15.27 -20.86 -6.42
N GLN A 113 14.33 -21.65 -5.89
CA GLN A 113 13.20 -21.11 -5.15
C GLN A 113 13.72 -20.59 -3.81
N ASP A 114 14.25 -19.38 -3.84
CA ASP A 114 14.56 -18.58 -2.67
C ASP A 114 13.23 -18.05 -2.09
N VAL A 115 12.98 -18.36 -0.82
CA VAL A 115 11.81 -17.87 -0.09
C VAL A 115 11.82 -16.33 -0.06
N GLY A 116 13.01 -15.71 -0.02
CA GLY A 116 13.18 -14.26 -0.15
C GLY A 116 12.70 -13.74 -1.50
N ALA A 117 13.07 -14.40 -2.60
CA ALA A 117 12.59 -14.04 -3.94
C ALA A 117 11.06 -14.20 -4.11
N LYS A 118 10.44 -15.20 -3.45
CA LYS A 118 8.98 -15.36 -3.43
C LYS A 118 8.28 -14.23 -2.66
N MET A 119 8.83 -13.85 -1.51
CA MET A 119 8.30 -12.73 -0.72
C MET A 119 8.45 -11.39 -1.45
N ASP A 120 9.60 -11.14 -2.08
CA ASP A 120 9.85 -9.95 -2.91
C ASP A 120 8.83 -9.86 -4.05
N LYS A 121 8.58 -10.97 -4.76
CA LYS A 121 7.60 -11.01 -5.86
C LYS A 121 6.16 -10.81 -5.38
N HIS A 122 5.78 -11.40 -4.24
CA HIS A 122 4.44 -11.28 -3.69
C HIS A 122 4.18 -9.86 -3.17
N PHE A 123 5.17 -9.24 -2.54
CA PHE A 123 5.09 -7.83 -2.12
C PHE A 123 4.94 -6.92 -3.35
N MET A 124 5.79 -7.03 -4.37
CA MET A 124 5.69 -6.17 -5.56
C MET A 124 4.40 -6.32 -6.34
N LYS A 125 3.87 -7.54 -6.44
CA LYS A 125 2.64 -7.77 -7.20
C LYS A 125 1.46 -6.97 -6.63
N ASN A 126 1.50 -6.62 -5.34
CA ASN A 126 0.37 -5.99 -4.66
C ASN A 126 0.67 -4.57 -4.21
N VAL A 127 1.80 -3.98 -4.61
CA VAL A 127 2.14 -2.58 -4.34
C VAL A 127 1.75 -1.75 -5.56
N VAL A 128 1.12 -0.61 -5.32
CA VAL A 128 0.77 0.34 -6.38
C VAL A 128 1.62 1.59 -6.28
N SER A 129 1.82 2.23 -7.43
CA SER A 129 2.44 3.54 -7.47
C SER A 129 1.65 4.50 -6.60
N GLN A 130 2.34 5.28 -5.79
CA GLN A 130 1.72 6.27 -4.92
C GLN A 130 1.08 7.41 -5.71
N SER A 131 1.46 7.59 -6.98
CA SER A 131 0.79 8.52 -7.89
C SER A 131 -0.62 8.06 -8.31
N LEU A 132 -0.95 6.79 -8.06
CA LEU A 132 -2.23 6.16 -8.43
C LEU A 132 -3.11 5.88 -7.20
N ALA A 133 -2.65 6.26 -6.01
CA ALA A 133 -3.27 5.96 -4.72
C ALA A 133 -3.63 7.23 -3.96
#